data_AF-A0A7Y4Y9C3-F1
#
_entry.id   AF-A0A7Y4Y9C3-F1
#
_cell.length_a   1.000
_cell.length_b   1.000
_cell.length_c   1.000
_cell.angle_alpha   90.00
_cell.angle_beta   90.00
_cell.angle_gamma   90.00
#
_symmetry.space_group_name_H-M   'P 1'
#
loop_
_entity.id
_entity.type
_entity.pdbx_description
1 polymer ?
#
loop_
_entity_poly.entity_id
_entity_poly.type
_entity_poly.pdbx_seq_one_letter_code
_entity_poly.pdbx_strand_id
1 'polypeptide(L)'
;MKYLLFVINVLMALTLAAQNCSTELLLQKPGVWKEGMKGSQGGTAAELQKEKKVIAAIHTMIKSKYTPTAVEANYHGAYNPIYANMAGNSYHYSIIPLNYYCDGNTIKTAHETGSYFEIAANHFESQIYDTAQGDRLLMEGFNVMYDLPVSKDGYWFFKEINVSLGMGVTGKRAMWLITYDGKLPYSYVTRKEFLEKRIKALTVQKEMAAAGFKDVLKNIETEKSFKEKEFKNDPAKMSHYMKMDYLQMKARYEKLLAENYSKFVPAFTKIANQLRMPVDELNLPATVKDDPNDHLSYLFTTDDDPFGKNLIKPNPAYFNKKLPKSSPQFFMVYVRANDKEPIAAKFMADVIKAVDFSLLKNMLGK
;
A
#
# COMPACT_ATOMS: atom_id res chain seq x y z
N MET A 1 36.95 -8.09 67.10
CA MET A 1 35.68 -8.36 66.40
C MET A 1 35.18 -7.22 65.51
N LYS A 2 35.42 -5.93 65.80
CA LYS A 2 34.93 -4.80 64.96
C LYS A 2 35.48 -4.76 63.52
N TYR A 3 36.69 -5.27 63.27
CA TYR A 3 37.30 -5.28 61.93
C TYR A 3 36.87 -6.46 61.03
N LEU A 4 36.33 -7.54 61.61
CA LEU A 4 35.91 -8.72 60.85
C LEU A 4 34.63 -8.44 60.03
N LEU A 5 33.71 -7.68 60.61
CA LEU A 5 32.48 -7.23 59.94
C LEU A 5 32.75 -6.26 58.78
N PHE A 6 33.82 -5.46 58.85
CA PHE A 6 34.20 -4.54 57.78
C PHE A 6 34.79 -5.31 56.58
N VAL A 7 35.62 -6.32 56.84
CA VAL A 7 36.21 -7.17 55.78
C VAL A 7 35.15 -8.02 55.08
N ILE A 8 34.15 -8.54 55.80
CA ILE A 8 33.03 -9.28 55.19
C ILE A 8 32.16 -8.38 54.30
N ASN A 9 31.93 -7.12 54.69
CA ASN A 9 31.19 -6.16 53.85
C ASN A 9 31.97 -5.76 52.58
N VAL A 10 33.30 -5.63 52.67
CA VAL A 10 34.15 -5.33 51.49
C VAL A 10 34.24 -6.52 50.54
N LEU A 11 34.26 -7.76 51.05
CA LEU A 11 34.27 -8.97 50.22
C LEU A 11 32.92 -9.25 49.54
N MET A 12 31.78 -8.93 50.18
CA MET A 12 30.46 -9.02 49.53
C MET A 12 30.27 -7.97 48.43
N ALA A 13 30.92 -6.80 48.54
CA ALA A 13 30.91 -5.78 47.49
C ALA A 13 31.69 -6.20 46.23
N LEU A 14 32.67 -7.11 46.37
CA LEU A 14 33.45 -7.65 45.25
C LEU A 14 32.76 -8.81 44.53
N THR A 15 31.70 -9.39 45.11
CA THR A 15 30.83 -10.37 44.45
C THR A 15 29.57 -9.76 43.85
N LEU A 16 29.56 -8.44 43.58
CA LEU A 16 28.75 -7.88 42.51
C LEU A 16 29.27 -8.46 41.19
N ALA A 17 29.01 -9.75 40.99
CA ALA A 17 29.20 -10.45 39.74
C ALA A 17 28.60 -9.57 38.66
N ALA A 18 29.38 -9.29 37.62
CA ALA A 18 28.87 -8.70 36.40
C ALA A 18 27.58 -9.46 36.05
N GLN A 19 26.43 -8.83 36.24
CA GLN A 19 25.16 -9.48 35.97
C GLN A 19 25.20 -9.83 34.48
N ASN A 20 25.19 -11.13 34.18
CA ASN A 20 25.19 -11.59 32.81
C ASN A 20 23.98 -10.96 32.14
N CYS A 21 24.23 -10.23 31.04
CA CYS A 21 23.16 -9.60 30.30
C CYS A 21 22.26 -10.72 29.74
N SER A 22 20.97 -10.69 30.10
CA SER A 22 19.96 -11.64 29.63
C SER A 22 18.74 -10.92 29.07
N THR A 23 17.93 -11.60 28.27
CA THR A 23 16.68 -11.06 27.71
C THR A 23 15.72 -10.60 28.82
N GLU A 24 15.65 -11.33 29.93
CA GLU A 24 14.82 -10.98 31.08
C GLU A 24 15.29 -9.68 31.74
N LEU A 25 16.60 -9.48 31.86
CA LEU A 25 17.17 -8.23 32.36
C LEU A 25 16.88 -7.07 31.39
N LEU A 26 17.01 -7.30 30.08
CA LEU A 26 16.68 -6.31 29.07
C LEU A 26 15.22 -5.89 29.13
N LEU A 27 14.28 -6.83 29.29
CA LEU A 27 12.84 -6.57 29.42
C LEU A 27 12.46 -5.74 30.66
N GLN A 28 13.36 -5.61 31.63
CA GLN A 28 13.19 -4.75 32.81
C GLN A 28 13.93 -3.41 32.66
N LYS A 29 14.86 -3.30 31.70
CA LYS A 29 15.65 -2.08 31.50
C LYS A 29 14.74 -0.96 30.99
N PRO A 30 14.68 0.19 31.69
CA PRO A 30 13.99 1.36 31.17
C PRO A 30 14.59 1.76 29.82
N GLY A 31 13.72 1.95 28.83
CA GLY A 31 14.07 2.52 27.55
C GLY A 31 14.16 4.04 27.62
N VAL A 32 14.48 4.65 26.48
CA VAL A 32 14.56 6.10 26.36
C VAL A 32 13.78 6.59 25.16
N TRP A 33 13.22 7.79 25.29
CA TRP A 33 12.68 8.54 24.15
C TRP A 33 13.80 9.34 23.50
N LYS A 34 13.86 9.31 22.17
CA LYS A 34 14.81 10.12 21.42
C LYS A 34 14.12 10.68 20.18
N GLU A 35 14.32 11.98 19.97
CA GLU A 35 13.81 12.62 18.76
C GLU A 35 14.67 12.18 17.57
N GLY A 36 14.02 11.64 16.55
CA GLY A 36 14.64 11.21 15.31
C GLY A 36 14.92 12.38 14.36
N MET A 37 15.35 12.06 13.14
CA MET A 37 15.56 13.08 12.11
C MET A 37 14.24 13.75 11.75
N LYS A 38 14.29 15.07 11.51
CA LYS A 38 13.14 15.81 10.99
C LYS A 38 12.88 15.34 9.56
N GLY A 39 11.67 14.85 9.31
CA GLY A 39 11.25 14.40 7.97
C GLY A 39 11.15 15.55 6.96
N SER A 40 10.78 15.18 5.75
CA SER A 40 10.43 16.12 4.68
C SER A 40 9.36 17.13 5.14
N GLN A 41 9.41 18.33 4.55
CA GLN A 41 8.46 19.41 4.80
C GLN A 41 7.79 19.77 3.47
N GLY A 42 6.53 19.39 3.32
CA GLY A 42 5.65 19.83 2.24
C GLY A 42 4.70 20.95 2.67
N GLY A 43 4.03 21.57 1.70
CA GLY A 43 2.96 22.55 1.95
C GLY A 43 3.46 23.96 2.30
N THR A 44 2.50 24.82 2.68
CA THR A 44 2.81 26.19 3.14
C THR A 44 3.29 26.20 4.59
N ALA A 45 4.03 27.23 4.99
CA ALA A 45 4.52 27.36 6.38
C ALA A 45 3.38 27.35 7.43
N ALA A 46 2.22 27.94 7.09
CA ALA A 46 1.05 27.96 7.95
C ALA A 46 0.40 26.57 8.11
N GLU A 47 0.32 25.79 7.03
CA GLU A 47 -0.15 24.41 7.08
C GLU A 47 0.81 23.54 7.90
N LEU A 48 2.11 23.63 7.62
CA LEU A 48 3.14 22.89 8.34
C LEU A 48 3.11 23.16 9.85
N GLN A 49 2.86 24.40 10.26
CA GLN A 49 2.71 24.73 11.68
C GLN A 49 1.51 24.04 12.32
N LYS A 50 0.39 23.93 11.61
CA LYS A 50 -0.81 23.22 12.11
C LYS A 50 -0.57 21.71 12.18
N GLU A 51 0.05 21.14 11.16
CA GLU A 51 0.42 19.71 11.14
C GLU A 51 1.36 19.37 12.30
N LYS A 52 2.38 20.20 12.56
CA LYS A 52 3.27 20.05 13.71
C LYS A 52 2.54 20.07 15.05
N LYS A 53 1.48 20.88 15.20
CA LYS A 53 0.64 20.87 16.42
C LYS A 53 -0.12 19.55 16.57
N VAL A 54 -0.65 19.00 15.48
CA VAL A 54 -1.31 17.68 15.49
C VAL A 54 -0.31 16.59 15.87
N ILE A 55 0.87 16.56 15.26
CA ILE A 55 1.92 15.59 15.59
C ILE A 55 2.39 15.72 17.05
N ALA A 56 2.56 16.95 17.55
CA ALA A 56 2.91 17.18 18.95
C ALA A 56 1.82 16.65 19.91
N ALA A 57 0.54 16.87 19.60
CA ALA A 57 -0.57 16.34 20.39
C ALA A 57 -0.58 14.80 20.41
N ILE A 58 -0.33 14.16 19.26
CA ILE A 58 -0.19 12.70 19.16
C ILE A 58 1.00 12.21 20.00
N HIS A 59 2.16 12.86 19.90
CA HIS A 59 3.32 12.49 20.70
C HIS A 59 3.04 12.61 22.20
N THR A 60 2.42 13.70 22.65
CA THR A 60 2.04 13.90 24.05
C THR A 60 1.09 12.81 24.54
N MET A 61 0.08 12.46 23.74
CA MET A 61 -0.85 11.37 24.04
C MET A 61 -0.11 10.06 24.25
N ILE A 62 0.72 9.62 23.29
CA ILE A 62 1.45 8.36 23.38
C ILE A 62 2.42 8.38 24.57
N LYS A 63 3.24 9.43 24.70
CA LYS A 63 4.24 9.56 25.76
C LYS A 63 3.64 9.55 27.17
N SER A 64 2.40 10.02 27.33
CA SER A 64 1.72 10.03 28.63
C SER A 64 1.28 8.64 29.10
N LYS A 65 1.15 7.67 28.19
CA LYS A 65 0.64 6.32 28.47
C LYS A 65 1.64 5.20 28.15
N TYR A 66 2.67 5.48 27.34
CA TYR A 66 3.72 4.53 26.96
C TYR A 66 5.08 4.96 27.52
N THR A 67 5.67 4.08 28.32
CA THR A 67 7.04 4.19 28.81
C THR A 67 7.92 3.16 28.09
N PRO A 68 8.87 3.60 27.23
CA PRO A 68 9.78 2.69 26.54
C PRO A 68 10.47 1.75 27.53
N THR A 69 10.50 0.47 27.17
CA THR A 69 11.18 -0.58 27.94
C THR A 69 11.98 -1.42 26.97
N ALA A 70 13.24 -1.68 27.29
CA ALA A 70 14.17 -2.46 26.46
C ALA A 70 14.45 -1.87 25.06
N VAL A 71 14.09 -0.61 24.80
CA VAL A 71 14.25 0.03 23.49
C VAL A 71 14.68 1.49 23.62
N GLU A 72 15.44 1.98 22.64
CA GLU A 72 15.50 3.40 22.29
C GLU A 72 14.33 3.70 21.32
N ALA A 73 13.30 4.39 21.79
CA ALA A 73 12.12 4.74 21.01
C ALA A 73 12.36 6.03 20.23
N ASN A 74 12.84 5.89 18.99
CA ASN A 74 13.10 7.01 18.10
C ASN A 74 11.79 7.51 17.48
N TYR A 75 11.32 8.69 17.89
CA TYR A 75 10.07 9.26 17.38
C TYR A 75 10.35 10.39 16.40
N HIS A 76 9.52 10.53 15.37
CA HIS A 76 9.60 11.66 14.45
C HIS A 76 8.24 11.99 13.83
N GLY A 77 8.16 13.19 13.26
CA GLY A 77 7.06 13.62 12.41
C GLY A 77 7.55 13.78 10.97
N ALA A 78 6.75 13.34 10.01
CA ALA A 78 6.98 13.57 8.59
C ALA A 78 5.78 14.30 7.96
N TYR A 79 6.06 15.21 7.03
CA TYR A 79 5.10 16.12 6.44
C TYR A 79 5.22 16.04 4.92
N ASN A 80 4.49 15.10 4.32
CA ASN A 80 4.64 14.77 2.92
C ASN A 80 3.99 15.83 2.02
N PRO A 81 4.55 16.06 0.83
CA PRO A 81 3.87 16.87 -0.17
C PRO A 81 2.55 16.21 -0.60
N ILE A 82 1.62 17.04 -1.07
CA ILE A 82 0.31 16.60 -1.56
C ILE A 82 0.49 15.74 -2.81
N TYR A 83 -0.02 14.51 -2.81
CA TYR A 83 -0.23 13.77 -4.07
C TYR A 83 -1.41 14.37 -4.83
N ALA A 84 -1.34 14.35 -6.17
CA ALA A 84 -2.45 14.77 -7.01
C ALA A 84 -3.74 14.06 -6.57
N ASN A 85 -4.81 14.82 -6.34
CA ASN A 85 -6.13 14.35 -5.91
C ASN A 85 -6.32 13.97 -4.43
N MET A 86 -5.35 14.22 -3.56
CA MET A 86 -5.61 14.16 -2.11
C MET A 86 -6.44 15.36 -1.64
N ALA A 87 -7.38 15.10 -0.73
CA ALA A 87 -8.22 16.15 -0.15
C ALA A 87 -7.53 16.95 0.97
N GLY A 88 -6.36 16.50 1.45
CA GLY A 88 -5.56 17.15 2.49
C GLY A 88 -4.10 16.72 2.42
N ASN A 89 -3.26 17.41 3.18
CA ASN A 89 -1.84 17.09 3.33
C ASN A 89 -1.70 15.78 4.09
N SER A 90 -0.79 14.92 3.64
CA SER A 90 -0.41 13.68 4.32
C SER A 90 0.73 13.98 5.30
N TYR A 91 0.56 13.59 6.55
CA TYR A 91 1.61 13.73 7.56
C TYR A 91 1.42 12.67 8.64
N HIS A 92 2.48 12.26 9.30
CA HIS A 92 2.41 11.17 10.27
C HIS A 92 3.38 11.34 11.44
N TYR A 93 2.99 10.76 12.57
CA TYR A 93 3.82 10.51 13.74
C TYR A 93 4.27 9.06 13.67
N SER A 94 5.54 8.78 13.94
CA SER A 94 6.05 7.41 13.94
C SER A 94 7.04 7.16 15.08
N ILE A 95 7.20 5.89 15.43
CA ILE A 95 8.18 5.39 16.38
C ILE A 95 8.94 4.22 15.74
N ILE A 96 10.26 4.33 15.73
CA ILE A 96 11.21 3.26 15.36
C ILE A 96 11.85 2.75 16.67
N PRO A 97 11.43 1.59 17.21
CA PRO A 97 11.99 1.04 18.44
C PRO A 97 13.30 0.28 18.16
N LEU A 98 14.43 0.89 18.52
CA LEU A 98 15.73 0.22 18.44
C LEU A 98 15.93 -0.63 19.70
N ASN A 99 15.84 -1.95 19.54
CA ASN A 99 15.96 -2.90 20.64
C ASN A 99 17.32 -2.80 21.32
N TYR A 100 17.33 -2.93 22.64
CA TYR A 100 18.53 -3.25 23.36
C TYR A 100 18.88 -4.73 23.19
N TYR A 101 20.17 -5.04 23.14
CA TYR A 101 20.67 -6.41 23.05
C TYR A 101 21.94 -6.58 23.88
N CYS A 102 22.25 -7.83 24.21
CA CYS A 102 23.45 -8.19 24.95
C CYS A 102 24.61 -8.46 23.98
N ASP A 103 25.72 -7.75 24.17
CA ASP A 103 27.01 -8.05 23.56
C ASP A 103 27.99 -8.43 24.67
N GLY A 104 28.09 -9.75 24.92
CA GLY A 104 28.63 -10.27 26.17
C GLY A 104 27.84 -9.73 27.37
N ASN A 105 28.54 -9.09 28.31
CA ASN A 105 27.94 -8.48 29.50
C ASN A 105 27.59 -6.98 29.31
N THR A 106 27.74 -6.44 28.10
CA THR A 106 27.41 -5.05 27.80
C THR A 106 26.07 -4.95 27.09
N ILE A 107 25.24 -4.01 27.51
CA ILE A 107 23.98 -3.69 26.82
C ILE A 107 24.28 -2.69 25.71
N LYS A 108 23.92 -3.04 24.48
CA LYS A 108 24.01 -2.18 23.29
C LYS A 108 22.64 -1.92 22.70
N THR A 109 22.55 -0.90 21.84
CA THR A 109 21.33 -0.55 21.10
C THR A 109 21.50 -1.00 19.65
N ALA A 110 20.50 -1.69 19.10
CA ALA A 110 20.49 -2.08 17.70
C ALA A 110 20.50 -0.83 16.79
N HIS A 111 21.13 -0.95 15.62
CA HIS A 111 21.15 0.14 14.64
C HIS A 111 19.91 0.16 13.74
N GLU A 112 19.23 -0.98 13.62
CA GLU A 112 18.06 -1.18 12.77
C GLU A 112 17.01 -2.03 13.49
N THR A 113 15.78 -1.97 13.00
CA THR A 113 14.66 -2.75 13.50
C THR A 113 13.65 -3.00 12.39
N GLY A 114 13.02 -4.17 12.39
CA GLY A 114 11.87 -4.45 11.53
C GLY A 114 10.56 -3.89 12.11
N SER A 115 10.56 -3.53 13.39
CA SER A 115 9.39 -3.04 14.12
C SER A 115 9.15 -1.56 13.82
N TYR A 116 7.88 -1.18 13.72
CA TYR A 116 7.49 0.18 13.36
C TYR A 116 6.08 0.48 13.86
N PHE A 117 5.88 1.70 14.37
CA PHE A 117 4.57 2.22 14.74
C PHE A 117 4.34 3.57 14.06
N GLU A 118 3.11 3.81 13.59
CA GLU A 118 2.72 5.04 12.91
C GLU A 118 1.27 5.43 13.21
N ILE A 119 1.04 6.74 13.35
CA ILE A 119 -0.28 7.37 13.27
C ILE A 119 -0.22 8.40 12.13
N ALA A 120 -0.93 8.13 11.05
CA ALA A 120 -0.93 8.96 9.85
C ALA A 120 -2.25 9.70 9.67
N ALA A 121 -2.18 11.00 9.44
CA ALA A 121 -3.32 11.85 9.10
C ALA A 121 -3.47 11.96 7.59
N ASN A 122 -4.70 11.83 7.10
CA ASN A 122 -5.04 11.93 5.68
C ASN A 122 -4.26 10.98 4.77
N HIS A 123 -3.57 10.00 5.34
CA HIS A 123 -2.79 9.00 4.63
C HIS A 123 -3.29 7.63 5.01
N PHE A 124 -3.75 6.93 3.99
CA PHE A 124 -4.06 5.51 4.02
C PHE A 124 -3.44 4.96 2.75
N GLU A 125 -2.87 3.75 2.82
CA GLU A 125 -2.13 3.05 1.76
C GLU A 125 -2.18 3.78 0.42
N SER A 126 -1.04 4.32 -0.03
CA SER A 126 -0.88 5.31 -1.13
C SER A 126 -1.71 5.06 -2.39
N GLN A 127 -2.16 3.83 -2.57
CA GLN A 127 -3.05 3.37 -3.61
C GLN A 127 -4.42 4.07 -3.59
N ILE A 128 -5.06 4.36 -2.45
CA ILE A 128 -6.43 4.94 -2.48
C ILE A 128 -6.49 6.26 -3.26
N TYR A 129 -5.46 7.09 -3.15
CA TYR A 129 -5.41 8.42 -3.77
C TYR A 129 -4.74 8.42 -5.15
N ASP A 130 -4.14 7.30 -5.55
CA ASP A 130 -3.44 7.21 -6.81
C ASP A 130 -4.45 7.13 -7.96
N THR A 131 -4.73 8.30 -8.54
CA THR A 131 -5.46 8.40 -9.80
C THR A 131 -4.56 8.18 -11.00
N ALA A 132 -3.23 8.09 -10.83
CA ALA A 132 -2.27 7.85 -11.91
C ALA A 132 -2.31 6.36 -12.30
N GLN A 133 -3.48 6.01 -12.83
CA GLN A 133 -3.81 4.79 -13.55
C GLN A 133 -3.15 4.78 -14.95
N GLY A 134 -1.91 5.28 -15.03
CA GLY A 134 -1.14 5.37 -16.27
C GLY A 134 -0.40 4.07 -16.58
N ASP A 135 0.20 3.42 -15.57
CA ASP A 135 1.13 2.30 -15.82
C ASP A 135 1.00 1.11 -14.87
N ARG A 136 0.22 1.19 -13.78
CA ARG A 136 -0.09 -0.01 -12.97
C ARG A 136 -1.11 -0.84 -13.73
N LEU A 137 -0.60 -1.77 -14.53
CA LEU A 137 -1.25 -2.84 -15.29
C LEU A 137 -2.73 -2.57 -15.56
N LEU A 138 -3.04 -2.32 -16.84
CA LEU A 138 -4.36 -2.20 -17.47
C LEU A 138 -5.39 -3.31 -17.10
N MET A 139 -5.13 -4.19 -16.15
CA MET A 139 -5.91 -5.37 -15.87
C MET A 139 -7.12 -5.08 -14.97
N GLU A 140 -6.93 -4.56 -13.75
CA GLU A 140 -8.03 -4.25 -12.83
C GLU A 140 -8.56 -2.81 -12.95
N GLY A 141 -7.67 -1.83 -13.14
CA GLY A 141 -8.02 -0.41 -13.24
C GLY A 141 -8.60 0.23 -11.96
N PHE A 142 -8.60 -0.47 -10.83
CA PHE A 142 -9.04 0.06 -9.53
C PHE A 142 -8.03 -0.26 -8.43
N ASN A 143 -8.17 0.40 -7.29
CA ASN A 143 -7.38 0.07 -6.11
C ASN A 143 -7.91 -1.21 -5.48
N VAL A 144 -7.01 -2.02 -4.97
CA VAL A 144 -7.31 -3.33 -4.39
C VAL A 144 -7.04 -3.28 -2.89
N MET A 145 -8.00 -3.77 -2.12
CA MET A 145 -7.85 -4.04 -0.70
C MET A 145 -8.02 -5.55 -0.48
N TYR A 146 -6.98 -6.20 0.05
CA TYR A 146 -7.03 -7.64 0.30
C TYR A 146 -7.82 -7.95 1.57
N ASP A 147 -7.61 -7.17 2.63
CA ASP A 147 -8.31 -7.32 3.90
C ASP A 147 -9.26 -6.15 4.12
N LEU A 148 -10.56 -6.42 4.25
CA LEU A 148 -11.53 -5.39 4.61
C LEU A 148 -11.52 -5.15 6.12
N PRO A 149 -11.67 -3.89 6.57
CA PRO A 149 -11.79 -3.63 7.99
C PRO A 149 -13.17 -4.00 8.51
N VAL A 150 -13.21 -4.43 9.77
CA VAL A 150 -14.44 -4.66 10.52
C VAL A 150 -14.67 -3.51 11.49
N SER A 151 -15.93 -3.11 11.68
CA SER A 151 -16.25 -2.12 12.71
C SER A 151 -16.08 -2.75 14.09
N LYS A 152 -15.30 -2.09 14.95
CA LYS A 152 -15.04 -2.51 16.33
C LYS A 152 -14.90 -1.27 17.22
N ASP A 153 -15.71 -1.20 18.27
CA ASP A 153 -15.67 -0.13 19.29
C ASP A 153 -15.79 1.30 18.72
N GLY A 154 -16.52 1.47 17.60
CA GLY A 154 -16.70 2.76 16.94
C GLY A 154 -15.55 3.18 16.01
N TYR A 155 -14.64 2.25 15.70
CA TYR A 155 -13.51 2.40 14.78
C TYR A 155 -13.50 1.26 13.75
N TRP A 156 -12.64 1.35 12.75
CA TRP A 156 -12.44 0.31 11.74
C TRP A 156 -11.12 -0.42 12.00
N PHE A 157 -11.17 -1.73 12.18
CA PHE A 157 -10.02 -2.57 12.48
C PHE A 157 -9.73 -3.53 11.34
N PHE A 158 -8.49 -3.58 10.89
CA PHE A 158 -8.02 -4.59 9.94
C PHE A 158 -7.50 -5.78 10.73
N LYS A 159 -7.90 -6.98 10.30
CA LYS A 159 -7.41 -8.23 10.90
C LYS A 159 -5.89 -8.23 10.96
N GLU A 160 -5.35 -8.74 12.06
CA GLU A 160 -3.91 -8.93 12.18
C GLU A 160 -3.43 -9.97 11.15
N ILE A 161 -2.39 -9.62 10.40
CA ILE A 161 -1.80 -10.50 9.39
C ILE A 161 -0.32 -10.72 9.63
N ASN A 162 0.21 -11.82 9.08
CA ASN A 162 1.63 -12.05 9.00
C ASN A 162 2.24 -11.13 7.93
N VAL A 163 3.36 -10.50 8.24
CA VAL A 163 4.10 -9.65 7.29
C VAL A 163 5.58 -10.02 7.29
N SER A 164 6.24 -9.82 6.15
CA SER A 164 7.70 -9.83 6.09
C SER A 164 8.24 -8.53 6.68
N LEU A 165 9.24 -8.65 7.54
CA LEU A 165 9.98 -7.53 8.13
C LEU A 165 11.35 -7.34 7.44
N GLY A 166 11.61 -8.06 6.34
CA GLY A 166 12.90 -8.09 5.64
C GLY A 166 13.78 -9.27 6.08
N MET A 167 14.76 -9.63 5.24
CA MET A 167 15.78 -10.65 5.53
C MET A 167 15.24 -12.00 6.04
N GLY A 168 14.06 -12.42 5.56
CA GLY A 168 13.41 -13.66 5.98
C GLY A 168 12.76 -13.62 7.37
N VAL A 169 12.76 -12.47 8.05
CA VAL A 169 12.08 -12.28 9.33
C VAL A 169 10.59 -12.03 9.09
N THR A 170 9.75 -12.75 9.83
CA THR A 170 8.30 -12.57 9.82
C THR A 170 7.85 -11.88 11.10
N GLY A 171 6.76 -11.13 11.02
CA GLY A 171 6.09 -10.58 12.19
C GLY A 171 4.60 -10.42 11.98
N LYS A 172 3.96 -9.68 12.87
CA LYS A 172 2.55 -9.29 12.76
C LYS A 172 2.42 -7.84 12.37
N ARG A 173 1.33 -7.54 11.68
CA ARG A 173 0.84 -6.19 11.41
C ARG A 173 -0.58 -6.05 11.91
N ALA A 174 -0.86 -4.98 12.64
CA ALA A 174 -2.21 -4.54 12.97
C ALA A 174 -2.44 -3.11 12.49
N MET A 175 -3.67 -2.82 12.07
CA MET A 175 -4.03 -1.52 11.53
C MET A 175 -5.46 -1.13 11.93
N TRP A 176 -5.64 0.16 12.23
CA TRP A 176 -6.93 0.78 12.51
C TRP A 176 -7.13 2.00 11.64
N LEU A 177 -8.37 2.31 11.33
CA LEU A 177 -8.78 3.50 10.62
C LEU A 177 -9.81 4.27 11.47
N ILE A 178 -9.48 5.51 11.76
CA ILE A 178 -10.23 6.40 12.64
C ILE A 178 -10.90 7.44 11.76
N THR A 179 -12.21 7.34 11.64
CA THR A 179 -13.01 8.09 10.67
C THR A 179 -14.19 8.79 11.33
N TYR A 180 -14.90 9.61 10.55
CA TYR A 180 -16.25 10.05 10.93
C TYR A 180 -17.21 8.87 11.07
N ASP A 181 -18.18 8.98 11.97
CA ASP A 181 -19.11 7.90 12.30
C ASP A 181 -19.78 7.28 11.08
N GLY A 182 -19.63 5.95 10.96
CA GLY A 182 -20.23 5.17 9.88
C GLY A 182 -19.70 5.48 8.47
N LYS A 183 -18.63 6.27 8.34
CA LYS A 183 -18.08 6.68 7.04
C LYS A 183 -16.66 6.17 6.84
N LEU A 184 -16.32 5.87 5.60
CA LEU A 184 -14.97 5.48 5.17
C LEU A 184 -14.45 6.49 4.13
N PRO A 185 -13.12 6.76 4.09
CA PRO A 185 -12.49 7.63 3.10
C PRO A 185 -12.47 7.02 1.69
N TYR A 186 -12.95 5.78 1.56
CA TYR A 186 -13.15 5.08 0.31
C TYR A 186 -14.57 4.52 0.22
N SER A 187 -14.93 4.13 -1.00
CA SER A 187 -16.17 3.41 -1.30
C SER A 187 -15.83 2.16 -2.08
N TYR A 188 -16.69 1.16 -2.01
CA TYR A 188 -16.59 0.00 -2.87
C TYR A 188 -16.88 0.37 -4.32
N VAL A 189 -16.13 -0.24 -5.23
CA VAL A 189 -16.46 -0.25 -6.65
C VAL A 189 -17.61 -1.22 -6.83
N THR A 190 -18.65 -0.82 -7.55
CA THR A 190 -19.77 -1.73 -7.86
C THR A 190 -19.39 -2.69 -8.98
N ARG A 191 -20.06 -3.85 -9.07
CA ARG A 191 -19.88 -4.79 -10.19
C ARG A 191 -20.08 -4.10 -11.54
N LYS A 192 -21.07 -3.21 -11.65
CA LYS A 192 -21.30 -2.40 -12.86
C LYS A 192 -20.10 -1.54 -13.24
N GLU A 193 -19.61 -0.73 -12.31
CA GLU A 193 -18.47 0.17 -12.55
C GLU A 193 -17.22 -0.61 -12.93
N PHE A 194 -17.00 -1.78 -12.31
CA PHE A 194 -15.91 -2.67 -12.66
C PHE A 194 -16.01 -3.14 -14.12
N LEU A 195 -17.15 -3.69 -14.52
CA LEU A 195 -17.37 -4.22 -15.87
C LEU A 195 -17.24 -3.12 -16.93
N GLU A 196 -17.83 -1.94 -16.71
CA GLU A 196 -17.74 -0.80 -17.62
C GLU A 196 -16.30 -0.33 -17.80
N LYS A 197 -15.51 -0.29 -16.72
CA LYS A 197 -14.09 0.05 -16.82
C LYS A 197 -13.28 -1.05 -17.49
N ARG A 198 -13.59 -2.32 -17.23
CA ARG A 198 -12.92 -3.46 -17.86
C ARG A 198 -13.11 -3.47 -19.37
N ILE A 199 -14.28 -3.08 -19.89
CA ILE A 199 -14.48 -2.89 -21.35
C ILE A 199 -13.46 -1.90 -21.92
N LYS A 200 -13.29 -0.74 -21.27
CA LYS A 200 -12.36 0.30 -21.73
C LYS A 200 -10.93 -0.21 -21.70
N ALA A 201 -10.53 -0.82 -20.60
CA ALA A 201 -9.21 -1.39 -20.42
C ALA A 201 -8.90 -2.50 -21.45
N LEU A 202 -9.83 -3.43 -21.65
CA LEU A 202 -9.71 -4.50 -22.63
C LEU A 202 -9.66 -3.97 -24.06
N THR A 203 -10.37 -2.88 -24.36
CA THR A 203 -10.28 -2.19 -25.66
C THR A 203 -8.88 -1.64 -25.90
N VAL A 204 -8.29 -0.98 -24.90
CA VAL A 204 -6.90 -0.48 -24.99
C VAL A 204 -5.92 -1.62 -25.17
N GLN A 205 -6.03 -2.70 -24.38
CA GLN A 205 -5.18 -3.89 -24.51
C GLN A 205 -5.27 -4.52 -25.92
N LYS A 206 -6.49 -4.62 -26.48
CA LYS A 206 -6.73 -5.11 -27.83
C LYS A 206 -5.99 -4.26 -28.88
N GLU A 207 -6.05 -2.94 -28.76
CA GLU A 207 -5.38 -2.04 -29.69
C GLU A 207 -3.85 -2.06 -29.54
N MET A 208 -3.33 -2.13 -28.31
CA MET A 208 -1.90 -2.27 -28.06
C MET A 208 -1.35 -3.58 -28.62
N ALA A 209 -2.05 -4.70 -28.43
CA ALA A 209 -1.69 -5.99 -29.00
C ALA A 209 -1.71 -5.99 -30.54
N ALA A 210 -2.55 -5.15 -31.14
CA ALA A 210 -2.65 -4.99 -32.59
C ALA A 210 -1.65 -4.00 -33.20
N ALA A 211 -1.02 -3.14 -32.39
CA ALA A 211 -0.20 -2.02 -32.88
C ALA A 211 0.94 -2.51 -33.80
N GLY A 212 1.68 -3.54 -33.38
CA GLY A 212 2.78 -4.10 -34.19
C GLY A 212 2.32 -4.66 -35.54
N PHE A 213 1.15 -5.31 -35.60
CA PHE A 213 0.60 -5.81 -36.86
C PHE A 213 0.16 -4.67 -37.79
N LYS A 214 -0.46 -3.62 -37.22
CA LYS A 214 -0.86 -2.43 -37.97
C LYS A 214 0.34 -1.68 -38.55
N ASP A 215 1.41 -1.55 -37.78
CA ASP A 215 2.64 -0.92 -38.24
C ASP A 215 3.29 -1.69 -39.39
N VAL A 216 3.33 -3.03 -39.30
CA VAL A 216 3.84 -3.85 -40.40
C VAL A 216 2.96 -3.72 -41.65
N LEU A 217 1.64 -3.76 -41.52
CA LEU A 217 0.73 -3.56 -42.66
C LEU A 217 0.92 -2.19 -43.31
N LYS A 218 1.09 -1.14 -42.52
CA LYS A 218 1.40 0.21 -43.02
C LYS A 218 2.73 0.23 -43.78
N ASN A 219 3.76 -0.47 -43.27
CA ASN A 219 5.06 -0.56 -43.91
C ASN A 219 4.99 -1.35 -45.24
N ILE A 220 4.18 -2.42 -45.30
CA ILE A 220 3.94 -3.19 -46.54
C ILE A 220 3.32 -2.30 -47.63
N GLU A 221 2.32 -1.47 -47.29
CA GLU A 221 1.72 -0.52 -48.25
C GLU A 221 2.71 0.57 -48.68
N THR A 222 3.55 1.02 -47.75
CA THR A 222 4.61 2.00 -48.03
C THR A 222 5.64 1.42 -49.00
N GLU A 223 6.11 0.19 -48.73
CA GLU A 223 7.06 -0.52 -49.60
C GLU A 223 6.48 -0.76 -50.99
N LYS A 224 5.21 -1.17 -51.08
CA LYS A 224 4.52 -1.32 -52.37
C LYS A 224 4.63 -0.05 -53.20
N SER A 225 4.37 1.12 -52.62
CA SER A 225 4.45 2.39 -53.35
C SER A 225 5.86 2.71 -53.88
N PHE A 226 6.90 2.25 -53.20
CA PHE A 226 8.29 2.39 -53.67
C PHE A 226 8.59 1.41 -54.79
N LYS A 227 8.18 0.14 -54.65
CA LYS A 227 8.37 -0.90 -55.67
C LYS A 227 7.58 -0.61 -56.94
N GLU A 228 6.40 0.00 -56.81
CA GLU A 228 5.61 0.48 -57.95
C GLU A 228 6.37 1.49 -58.81
N LYS A 229 7.11 2.40 -58.17
CA LYS A 229 7.96 3.38 -58.85
C LYS A 229 9.25 2.75 -59.41
N GLU A 230 9.86 1.83 -58.65
CA GLU A 230 11.10 1.14 -59.04
C GLU A 230 10.89 0.26 -60.27
N PHE A 231 9.81 -0.52 -60.31
CA PHE A 231 9.54 -1.51 -61.36
C PHE A 231 8.60 -0.99 -62.46
N LYS A 232 8.37 0.33 -62.55
CA LYS A 232 7.47 0.95 -63.54
C LYS A 232 7.76 0.55 -65.00
N ASN A 233 9.01 0.21 -65.30
CA ASN A 233 9.48 -0.19 -66.63
C ASN A 233 9.76 -1.70 -66.75
N ASP A 234 9.46 -2.51 -65.72
CA ASP A 234 9.67 -3.96 -65.70
C ASP A 234 8.41 -4.68 -65.17
N PRO A 235 7.44 -4.96 -66.07
CA PRO A 235 6.18 -5.58 -65.69
C PRO A 235 6.33 -7.00 -65.10
N ALA A 236 7.36 -7.74 -65.52
CA ALA A 236 7.59 -9.10 -65.03
C ALA A 236 8.05 -9.07 -63.57
N LYS A 237 8.99 -8.18 -63.24
CA LYS A 237 9.46 -7.97 -61.87
C LYS A 237 8.35 -7.41 -60.97
N MET A 238 7.55 -6.49 -61.49
CA MET A 238 6.35 -5.99 -60.79
C MET A 238 5.36 -7.12 -60.47
N SER A 239 5.02 -7.93 -61.47
CA SER A 239 4.07 -9.04 -61.30
C SER A 239 4.59 -10.06 -60.28
N HIS A 240 5.90 -10.34 -60.29
CA HIS A 240 6.52 -11.24 -59.32
C HIS A 240 6.41 -10.67 -57.90
N TYR A 241 6.84 -9.43 -57.68
CA TYR A 241 6.77 -8.75 -56.39
C TYR A 241 5.34 -8.72 -55.83
N MET A 242 4.36 -8.35 -56.67
CA MET A 242 2.96 -8.29 -56.25
C MET A 242 2.47 -9.66 -55.78
N LYS A 243 2.81 -10.73 -56.49
CA LYS A 243 2.31 -12.09 -56.21
C LYS A 243 3.04 -12.77 -55.05
N MET A 244 4.36 -12.63 -54.99
CA MET A 244 5.20 -13.40 -54.07
C MET A 244 5.46 -12.67 -52.76
N ASP A 245 5.69 -11.36 -52.82
CA ASP A 245 6.07 -10.58 -51.65
C ASP A 245 4.86 -9.83 -51.08
N TYR A 246 4.26 -8.91 -51.84
CA TYR A 246 3.22 -8.02 -51.32
C TYR A 246 1.95 -8.77 -50.89
N LEU A 247 1.29 -9.51 -51.79
CA LEU A 247 0.00 -10.14 -51.49
C LEU A 247 0.12 -11.19 -50.38
N GLN A 248 1.20 -11.97 -50.36
CA GLN A 248 1.40 -13.01 -49.34
C GLN A 248 1.69 -12.40 -47.97
N MET A 249 2.60 -11.42 -47.88
CA MET A 249 2.91 -10.75 -46.61
C MET A 249 1.69 -10.00 -46.07
N LYS A 250 0.98 -9.26 -46.94
CA LYS A 250 -0.24 -8.55 -46.55
C LYS A 250 -1.29 -9.50 -45.99
N ALA A 251 -1.63 -10.57 -46.74
CA ALA A 251 -2.62 -11.54 -46.30
C ALA A 251 -2.23 -12.23 -44.97
N ARG A 252 -0.93 -12.53 -44.78
CA ARG A 252 -0.42 -13.09 -43.52
C ARG A 252 -0.67 -12.14 -42.35
N TYR A 253 -0.33 -10.86 -42.47
CA TYR A 253 -0.48 -9.90 -41.37
C TYR A 253 -1.93 -9.47 -41.14
N GLU A 254 -2.76 -9.42 -42.19
CA GLU A 254 -4.22 -9.24 -42.04
C GLU A 254 -4.83 -10.41 -41.26
N LYS A 255 -4.41 -11.65 -41.56
CA LYS A 255 -4.82 -12.85 -40.81
C LYS A 255 -4.37 -12.76 -39.34
N LEU A 256 -3.11 -12.43 -39.07
CA LEU A 256 -2.60 -12.30 -37.70
C LEU A 256 -3.34 -11.20 -36.92
N LEU A 257 -3.66 -10.09 -37.56
CA LEU A 257 -4.45 -9.01 -36.94
C LEU A 257 -5.88 -9.49 -36.61
N ALA A 258 -6.54 -10.19 -37.54
CA ALA A 258 -7.87 -10.74 -37.32
C ALA A 258 -7.89 -11.80 -36.21
N GLU A 259 -6.91 -12.72 -36.21
CA GLU A 259 -6.72 -13.72 -35.15
C GLU A 259 -6.40 -13.09 -33.79
N ASN A 260 -5.63 -11.99 -33.77
CA ASN A 260 -5.41 -11.25 -32.54
C ASN A 260 -6.72 -10.68 -31.99
N TYR A 261 -7.54 -10.05 -32.84
CA TYR A 261 -8.82 -9.49 -32.42
C TYR A 261 -9.84 -10.56 -31.99
N SER A 262 -9.86 -11.73 -32.64
CA SER A 262 -10.79 -12.80 -32.27
C SER A 262 -10.54 -13.34 -30.86
N LYS A 263 -9.30 -13.32 -30.36
CA LYS A 263 -8.95 -13.71 -28.98
C LYS A 263 -9.62 -12.86 -27.91
N PHE A 264 -10.01 -11.61 -28.21
CA PHE A 264 -10.67 -10.71 -27.26
C PHE A 264 -12.20 -10.85 -27.27
N VAL A 265 -12.79 -11.42 -28.32
CA VAL A 265 -14.26 -11.56 -28.47
C VAL A 265 -14.90 -12.32 -27.31
N PRO A 266 -14.35 -13.45 -26.82
CA PRO A 266 -14.92 -14.16 -25.67
C PRO A 266 -15.01 -13.29 -24.41
N ALA A 267 -13.93 -12.55 -24.09
CA ALA A 267 -13.89 -11.69 -22.91
C ALA A 267 -14.90 -10.53 -23.01
N PHE A 268 -15.00 -9.87 -24.18
CA PHE A 268 -16.05 -8.85 -24.40
C PHE A 268 -17.46 -9.42 -24.27
N THR A 269 -17.70 -10.61 -24.82
CA THR A 269 -19.00 -11.29 -24.75
C THR A 269 -19.34 -11.64 -23.29
N LYS A 270 -18.38 -12.14 -22.53
CA LYS A 270 -18.53 -12.44 -21.09
C LYS A 270 -18.94 -11.20 -20.31
N ILE A 271 -18.23 -10.07 -20.50
CA ILE A 271 -18.54 -8.81 -19.83
C ILE A 271 -19.92 -8.28 -20.26
N ALA A 272 -20.25 -8.34 -21.55
CA ALA A 272 -21.56 -7.90 -22.05
C ALA A 272 -22.70 -8.72 -21.45
N ASN A 273 -22.50 -10.03 -21.25
CA ASN A 273 -23.47 -10.88 -20.57
C ASN A 273 -23.58 -10.55 -19.07
N GLN A 274 -22.46 -10.30 -18.38
CA GLN A 274 -22.47 -9.88 -16.97
C GLN A 274 -23.16 -8.53 -16.77
N LEU A 275 -23.03 -7.59 -17.71
CA LEU A 275 -23.75 -6.31 -17.67
C LEU A 275 -25.27 -6.43 -17.83
N ARG A 276 -25.80 -7.61 -18.16
CA ARG A 276 -27.24 -7.91 -18.19
C ARG A 276 -27.78 -8.50 -16.89
N MET A 277 -26.93 -8.69 -15.87
CA MET A 277 -27.37 -9.09 -14.53
C MET A 277 -28.39 -8.07 -13.96
N PRO A 278 -29.25 -8.48 -13.02
CA PRO A 278 -30.18 -7.57 -12.35
C PRO A 278 -29.47 -6.35 -11.74
N VAL A 279 -30.17 -5.21 -11.69
CA VAL A 279 -29.61 -3.95 -11.16
C VAL A 279 -29.11 -4.11 -9.73
N ASP A 280 -29.84 -4.86 -8.89
CA ASP A 280 -29.44 -5.10 -7.50
C ASP A 280 -28.12 -5.90 -7.42
N GLU A 281 -27.91 -6.85 -8.32
CA GLU A 281 -26.65 -7.59 -8.40
C GLU A 281 -25.50 -6.72 -8.92
N LEU A 282 -25.78 -5.88 -9.93
CA LEU A 282 -24.82 -4.94 -10.49
C LEU A 282 -24.36 -3.86 -9.50
N ASN A 283 -25.20 -3.53 -8.52
CA ASN A 283 -24.91 -2.57 -7.46
C ASN A 283 -24.15 -3.15 -6.27
N LEU A 284 -23.96 -4.48 -6.20
CA LEU A 284 -23.14 -5.10 -5.16
C LEU A 284 -21.67 -4.67 -5.30
N PRO A 285 -20.91 -4.66 -4.19
CA PRO A 285 -19.46 -4.52 -4.21
C PRO A 285 -18.79 -5.53 -5.17
N ALA A 286 -17.77 -5.08 -5.88
CA ALA A 286 -16.95 -5.90 -6.75
C ALA A 286 -15.75 -6.47 -5.97
N THR A 287 -15.85 -7.74 -5.59
CA THR A 287 -14.71 -8.57 -5.22
C THR A 287 -14.43 -9.51 -6.37
N VAL A 288 -13.20 -9.46 -6.91
CA VAL A 288 -12.85 -10.16 -8.16
C VAL A 288 -11.63 -11.06 -7.98
N LYS A 289 -11.53 -12.10 -8.79
CA LYS A 289 -10.30 -12.87 -8.98
C LYS A 289 -10.05 -13.17 -10.45
N ASP A 290 -8.80 -13.43 -10.79
CA ASP A 290 -8.41 -13.81 -12.15
C ASP A 290 -9.10 -15.13 -12.53
N ASP A 291 -9.60 -15.23 -13.76
CA ASP A 291 -10.17 -16.48 -14.26
C ASP A 291 -9.02 -17.44 -14.65
N PRO A 292 -8.90 -18.62 -14.01
CA PRO A 292 -7.80 -19.54 -14.30
C PRO A 292 -7.84 -20.11 -15.73
N ASN A 293 -8.99 -20.02 -16.41
CA ASN A 293 -9.17 -20.52 -17.77
C ASN A 293 -9.13 -19.41 -18.83
N ASP A 294 -9.13 -18.14 -18.42
CA ASP A 294 -9.14 -16.99 -19.32
C ASP A 294 -8.44 -15.77 -18.69
N HIS A 295 -7.16 -15.61 -19.02
CA HIS A 295 -6.32 -14.50 -18.55
C HIS A 295 -6.83 -13.09 -18.90
N LEU A 296 -7.82 -12.94 -19.79
CA LEU A 296 -8.45 -11.66 -20.11
C LEU A 296 -9.69 -11.37 -19.26
N SER A 297 -10.15 -12.34 -18.47
CA SER A 297 -11.40 -12.30 -17.74
C SER A 297 -11.20 -12.38 -16.23
N TYR A 298 -12.23 -11.91 -15.52
CA TYR A 298 -12.34 -11.99 -14.06
C TYR A 298 -13.61 -12.74 -13.68
N LEU A 299 -13.61 -13.28 -12.47
CA LEU A 299 -14.76 -13.86 -11.80
C LEU A 299 -15.14 -12.99 -10.61
N PHE A 300 -16.43 -12.74 -10.41
CA PHE A 300 -16.92 -12.18 -9.15
C PHE A 300 -16.85 -13.27 -8.07
N THR A 301 -16.36 -12.89 -6.90
CA THR A 301 -16.21 -13.77 -5.74
C THR A 301 -16.59 -13.03 -4.46
N THR A 302 -16.34 -13.62 -3.30
CA THR A 302 -16.56 -13.02 -1.98
C THR A 302 -15.23 -12.68 -1.30
N ASP A 303 -15.30 -11.95 -0.21
CA ASP A 303 -14.17 -11.60 0.66
C ASP A 303 -13.54 -12.81 1.39
N ASP A 304 -14.25 -13.93 1.46
CA ASP A 304 -13.72 -15.20 1.98
C ASP A 304 -12.76 -15.92 1.00
N ASP A 305 -12.67 -15.46 -0.26
CA ASP A 305 -11.79 -16.04 -1.26
C ASP A 305 -10.35 -15.56 -1.03
N PRO A 306 -9.36 -16.46 -0.82
CA PRO A 306 -7.97 -16.06 -0.57
C PRO A 306 -7.30 -15.36 -1.77
N PHE A 307 -7.90 -15.47 -2.97
CA PHE A 307 -7.46 -14.76 -4.17
C PHE A 307 -8.38 -13.58 -4.53
N GLY A 308 -9.38 -13.30 -3.68
CA GLY A 308 -10.30 -12.19 -3.82
C GLY A 308 -9.59 -10.84 -3.70
N LYS A 309 -9.84 -9.97 -4.68
CA LYS A 309 -9.38 -8.58 -4.72
C LYS A 309 -10.60 -7.69 -4.49
N ASN A 310 -10.73 -7.08 -3.31
CA ASN A 310 -11.83 -6.15 -3.05
C ASN A 310 -11.52 -4.81 -3.72
N LEU A 311 -12.35 -4.40 -4.68
CA LEU A 311 -12.10 -3.20 -5.46
C LEU A 311 -12.67 -1.97 -4.74
N ILE A 312 -11.82 -0.98 -4.53
CA ILE A 312 -12.17 0.27 -3.85
C ILE A 312 -11.80 1.49 -4.70
N LYS A 313 -12.46 2.61 -4.41
CA LYS A 313 -12.23 3.92 -5.01
C LYS A 313 -12.27 4.99 -3.92
N PRO A 314 -11.66 6.18 -4.14
CA PRO A 314 -11.88 7.32 -3.26
C PRO A 314 -13.37 7.56 -3.00
N ASN A 315 -13.71 8.05 -1.80
CA ASN A 315 -15.03 8.55 -1.48
C ASN A 315 -15.00 10.09 -1.42
N PRO A 316 -15.23 10.82 -2.52
CA PRO A 316 -15.22 12.28 -2.51
C PRO A 316 -16.20 12.89 -1.51
N ALA A 317 -17.31 12.21 -1.20
CA ALA A 317 -18.31 12.68 -0.26
C ALA A 317 -17.86 12.57 1.22
N TYR A 318 -16.82 11.78 1.50
CA TYR A 318 -16.17 11.75 2.81
C TYR A 318 -15.44 13.05 3.11
N PHE A 319 -14.78 13.61 2.10
CA PHE A 319 -13.82 14.69 2.29
C PHE A 319 -14.48 16.06 2.24
N ASN A 320 -14.29 16.85 3.29
CA ASN A 320 -14.70 18.24 3.34
C ASN A 320 -13.60 19.14 2.76
N LYS A 321 -13.77 19.52 1.49
CA LYS A 321 -12.85 20.41 0.76
C LYS A 321 -12.79 21.84 1.31
N LYS A 322 -13.66 22.23 2.24
CA LYS A 322 -13.65 23.55 2.88
C LYS A 322 -12.69 23.62 4.08
N LEU A 323 -12.23 22.48 4.58
CA LEU A 323 -11.26 22.45 5.67
C LEU A 323 -9.87 22.86 5.17
N PRO A 324 -9.02 23.43 6.04
CA PRO A 324 -7.60 23.55 5.74
C PRO A 324 -7.00 22.19 5.36
N LYS A 325 -6.07 22.16 4.40
CA LYS A 325 -5.44 20.90 3.98
C LYS A 325 -4.66 20.22 5.11
N SER A 326 -4.20 21.00 6.09
CA SER A 326 -3.54 20.53 7.30
C SER A 326 -4.49 19.91 8.33
N SER A 327 -5.81 19.99 8.17
CA SER A 327 -6.77 19.37 9.08
C SER A 327 -6.87 17.87 8.83
N PRO A 328 -6.78 17.02 9.87
CA PRO A 328 -6.94 15.59 9.72
C PRO A 328 -8.41 15.28 9.44
N GLN A 329 -8.71 14.56 8.35
CA GLN A 329 -10.06 14.10 8.01
C GLN A 329 -10.26 12.63 8.33
N PHE A 330 -9.18 11.87 8.49
CA PHE A 330 -9.14 10.54 9.10
C PHE A 330 -7.72 10.30 9.63
N PHE A 331 -7.57 9.30 10.50
CA PHE A 331 -6.27 8.75 10.88
C PHE A 331 -6.15 7.27 10.53
N MET A 332 -4.95 6.84 10.15
CA MET A 332 -4.54 5.44 10.13
C MET A 332 -3.61 5.20 11.32
N VAL A 333 -3.89 4.19 12.13
CA VAL A 333 -2.96 3.71 13.17
C VAL A 333 -2.39 2.39 12.68
N TYR A 334 -1.08 2.27 12.66
CA TYR A 334 -0.37 1.13 12.10
C TYR A 334 0.71 0.68 13.07
N VAL A 335 0.84 -0.64 13.26
CA VAL A 335 1.99 -1.23 13.94
C VAL A 335 2.41 -2.50 13.25
N ARG A 336 3.72 -2.73 13.18
CA ARG A 336 4.31 -4.03 12.88
C ARG A 336 5.45 -4.34 13.81
N ALA A 337 5.63 -5.60 14.15
CA ALA A 337 6.74 -6.07 14.97
C ALA A 337 6.97 -7.57 14.78
N ASN A 338 8.17 -8.04 15.11
CA ASN A 338 8.42 -9.48 15.24
C ASN A 338 7.77 -9.95 16.54
N ASP A 339 6.59 -10.57 16.43
CA ASP A 339 5.80 -11.06 17.57
C ASP A 339 6.44 -12.23 18.31
N LYS A 340 7.46 -12.86 17.72
CA LYS A 340 8.24 -13.95 18.33
C LYS A 340 9.43 -13.43 19.15
N GLU A 341 9.79 -12.17 18.99
CA GLU A 341 10.88 -11.53 19.74
C GLU A 341 10.29 -10.77 20.94
N PRO A 342 10.64 -11.12 22.19
CA PRO A 342 9.94 -10.60 23.38
C PRO A 342 9.93 -9.08 23.51
N ILE A 343 11.02 -8.39 23.17
CA ILE A 343 11.11 -6.92 23.27
C ILE A 343 10.18 -6.26 22.25
N ALA A 344 10.22 -6.70 20.99
CA ALA A 344 9.37 -6.18 19.92
C ALA A 344 7.88 -6.50 20.14
N ALA A 345 7.56 -7.71 20.62
CA ALA A 345 6.19 -8.09 20.99
C ALA A 345 5.65 -7.20 22.12
N LYS A 346 6.47 -6.95 23.16
CA LYS A 346 6.12 -6.03 24.25
C LYS A 346 5.93 -4.60 23.76
N PHE A 347 6.83 -4.09 22.92
CA PHE A 347 6.67 -2.78 22.28
C PHE A 347 5.32 -2.66 21.57
N MET A 348 4.97 -3.62 20.71
CA MET A 348 3.73 -3.62 19.94
C MET A 348 2.50 -3.59 20.86
N ALA A 349 2.49 -4.44 21.89
CA ALA A 349 1.38 -4.51 22.84
C ALA A 349 1.22 -3.21 23.65
N ASP A 350 2.33 -2.64 24.13
CA ASP A 350 2.29 -1.48 25.01
C ASP A 350 2.02 -0.17 24.25
N VAL A 351 2.59 0.01 23.06
CA VAL A 351 2.39 1.23 22.25
C VAL A 351 0.93 1.33 21.77
N ILE A 352 0.31 0.21 21.39
CA ILE A 352 -1.10 0.20 20.98
C ILE A 352 -2.03 0.52 22.15
N LYS A 353 -1.75 0.01 23.35
CA LYS A 353 -2.52 0.36 24.56
C LYS A 353 -2.44 1.86 24.90
N ALA A 354 -1.37 2.52 24.50
CA ALA A 354 -1.19 3.95 24.71
C ALA A 354 -1.98 4.82 23.71
N VAL A 355 -2.50 4.24 22.63
CA VAL A 355 -3.31 4.98 21.64
C VAL A 355 -4.67 5.35 22.24
N ASP A 356 -4.94 6.64 22.28
CA ASP A 356 -6.26 7.18 22.62
C ASP A 356 -7.08 7.41 21.35
N PHE A 357 -7.81 6.38 20.93
CA PHE A 357 -8.62 6.44 19.71
C PHE A 357 -9.72 7.51 19.77
N SER A 358 -10.25 7.79 20.97
CA SER A 358 -11.27 8.82 21.17
C SER A 358 -10.67 10.22 20.98
N LEU A 359 -9.45 10.46 21.47
CA LEU A 359 -8.74 11.70 21.22
C LEU A 359 -8.46 11.89 19.73
N LEU A 360 -7.97 10.85 19.03
CA LEU A 360 -7.74 10.90 17.58
C LEU A 360 -9.03 11.27 16.82
N LYS A 361 -10.15 10.64 17.18
CA LYS A 361 -11.46 10.94 16.58
C LYS A 361 -11.89 12.38 16.85
N ASN A 362 -11.64 12.90 18.05
CA ASN A 362 -11.93 14.28 18.42
C ASN A 362 -11.04 15.32 17.71
N MET A 363 -9.94 14.91 17.10
CA MET A 363 -9.07 15.79 16.31
C MET A 363 -9.57 15.94 14.87
N LEU A 364 -10.47 15.07 14.39
CA LEU A 364 -10.96 15.11 13.02
C LEU A 364 -11.65 16.45 12.69
N GLY A 365 -11.26 17.04 11.57
CA GLY A 365 -11.79 18.29 11.03
C GLY A 365 -11.30 19.57 11.72
N LYS A 366 -10.36 19.48 12.67
CA LYS A 366 -9.87 20.62 13.46
C LYS A 366 -8.57 21.24 12.96
#